data_AF-A0A367LZJ0-F1
#
_entry.id   AF-A0A367LZJ0-F1
#
_cell.length_a   1.000
_cell.length_b   1.000
_cell.length_c   1.000
_cell.angle_alpha   90.00
_cell.angle_beta   90.00
_cell.angle_gamma   90.00
#
_symmetry.space_group_name_H-M   'P 1'
#
loop_
_entity.id
_entity.type
_entity.pdbx_description
1 polymer ?
#
loop_
_entity_poly.entity_id
_entity_poly.type
_entity_poly.pdbx_seq_one_letter_code
_entity_poly.pdbx_strand_id
1 'polypeptide(L)'
;VGAELCIRDRLHTNLVIFAFGGCALFATSYYTVQRTCQVRLFSDTLAAFTFWGWQAVAVILLVSLPLGNTTTKEYAEIEFTGAIWLAIVWVAYAVVFFGTLIKRKVKHIYVGNWFFGSFILTTAMLHIVNHMSLPVSWFKSYSMYSGATDAMVQWWYGHNAVGFFLTTGFLGMMYYFVPK
;
A
#
# COMPACT_ATOMS: atom_id res chain seq x y z
N VAL A 1 20.35 -10.96 20.71
CA VAL A 1 21.17 -9.93 20.02
C VAL A 1 20.98 -9.92 18.50
N GLY A 2 21.49 -10.89 17.72
CA GLY A 2 21.42 -10.83 16.23
C GLY A 2 20.01 -10.94 15.62
N ALA A 3 19.18 -11.85 16.14
CA ALA A 3 17.79 -12.01 15.68
C ALA A 3 16.88 -10.83 16.10
N GLU A 4 17.10 -10.26 17.29
CA GLU A 4 16.35 -9.08 17.77
C GLU A 4 16.65 -7.84 16.94
N LEU A 5 17.90 -7.65 16.50
CA LEU A 5 18.25 -6.55 15.59
C LEU A 5 17.52 -6.70 14.25
N CYS A 6 17.56 -7.89 13.65
CA CYS A 6 16.91 -8.16 12.37
C CYS A 6 15.38 -7.98 12.42
N ILE A 7 14.73 -8.36 13.54
CA ILE A 7 13.30 -8.13 13.76
C ILE A 7 13.00 -6.64 13.91
N ARG A 8 13.83 -5.91 14.67
CA ARG A 8 13.67 -4.47 14.90
C ARG A 8 13.79 -3.66 13.61
N ASP A 9 14.73 -4.03 12.74
CA ASP A 9 14.96 -3.34 11.46
C ASP A 9 13.79 -3.55 10.49
N ARG A 10 13.25 -4.78 10.41
CA ARG A 10 12.07 -5.10 9.58
C ARG A 10 10.81 -4.42 10.09
N LEU A 11 10.62 -4.38 11.40
CA LEU A 11 9.48 -3.70 12.02
C LEU A 11 9.55 -2.18 11.78
N HIS A 12 10.72 -1.57 11.97
CA HIS A 12 10.94 -0.15 11.70
C HIS A 12 10.59 0.20 10.25
N THR A 13 11.12 -0.57 9.31
CA THR A 13 10.93 -0.34 7.87
C THR A 13 9.45 -0.41 7.49
N ASN A 14 8.74 -1.43 7.95
CA ASN A 14 7.32 -1.59 7.68
C ASN A 14 6.46 -0.48 8.31
N LEU A 15 6.76 -0.08 9.54
CA LEU A 15 6.03 1.00 10.21
C LEU A 15 6.27 2.36 9.56
N VAL A 16 7.49 2.68 9.17
CA VAL A 16 7.78 3.96 8.52
C VAL A 16 7.15 4.02 7.13
N ILE A 17 7.24 2.94 6.35
CA ILE A 17 6.73 2.94 4.97
C ILE A 17 5.20 2.82 4.96
N PHE A 18 4.64 1.75 5.54
CA PHE A 18 3.22 1.47 5.41
C PHE A 18 2.37 2.19 6.45
N ALA A 19 2.79 2.25 7.72
CA ALA A 19 1.98 2.97 8.72
C ALA A 19 2.10 4.48 8.52
N PHE A 20 3.32 5.05 8.60
CA PHE A 20 3.50 6.50 8.43
C PHE A 20 3.29 6.95 6.98
N GLY A 21 4.07 6.42 6.03
CA GLY A 21 3.97 6.81 4.62
C GLY A 21 2.59 6.50 4.02
N GLY A 22 2.03 5.32 4.31
CA GLY A 22 0.69 4.96 3.86
C GLY A 22 -0.38 5.90 4.40
N CYS A 23 -0.42 6.18 5.71
CA CYS A 23 -1.40 7.11 6.28
C CYS A 23 -1.27 8.52 5.69
N ALA A 24 -0.04 8.99 5.46
CA ALA A 24 0.22 10.26 4.79
C ALA A 24 -0.39 10.27 3.37
N LEU A 25 -0.20 9.20 2.59
CA LEU A 25 -0.77 9.06 1.25
C LEU A 25 -2.29 8.98 1.27
N PHE A 26 -2.89 8.23 2.20
CA PHE A 26 -4.36 8.17 2.36
C PHE A 26 -4.95 9.55 2.63
N ALA A 27 -4.41 10.26 3.63
CA ALA A 27 -4.90 11.58 4.01
C ALA A 27 -4.75 12.60 2.87
N THR A 28 -3.57 12.63 2.24
CA THR A 28 -3.27 13.62 1.20
C THR A 28 -3.98 13.33 -0.10
N SER A 29 -4.11 12.07 -0.51
CA SER A 29 -4.88 11.69 -1.70
C SER A 29 -6.37 12.00 -1.55
N TYR A 30 -6.99 11.65 -0.41
CA TYR A 30 -8.40 11.96 -0.15
C TYR A 30 -8.65 13.46 -0.12
N TYR A 31 -7.80 14.22 0.54
CA TYR A 31 -7.92 15.68 0.56
C TYR A 31 -7.75 16.29 -0.83
N THR A 32 -6.71 15.88 -1.55
CA THR A 32 -6.35 16.43 -2.87
C THR A 32 -7.41 16.09 -3.91
N VAL A 33 -7.86 14.84 -3.99
CA VAL A 33 -8.83 14.41 -5.01
C VAL A 33 -10.16 15.13 -4.87
N GLN A 34 -10.63 15.35 -3.64
CA GLN A 34 -11.86 16.10 -3.38
C GLN A 34 -11.78 17.54 -3.88
N ARG A 35 -10.67 18.22 -3.60
CA ARG A 35 -10.49 19.65 -3.91
C ARG A 35 -10.19 19.89 -5.38
N THR A 36 -9.36 19.05 -5.98
CA THR A 36 -9.03 19.13 -7.41
C THR A 36 -10.22 18.76 -8.30
N CYS A 37 -11.08 17.85 -7.85
CA CYS A 37 -12.29 17.46 -8.60
C CYS A 37 -13.54 18.26 -8.23
N GLN A 38 -13.48 19.06 -7.16
CA GLN A 38 -14.56 19.85 -6.58
C GLN A 38 -15.82 19.03 -6.21
N VAL A 39 -15.59 17.85 -5.65
CA VAL A 39 -16.64 16.92 -5.22
C VAL A 39 -16.30 16.27 -3.89
N ARG A 40 -17.32 15.79 -3.18
CA ARG A 40 -17.14 14.93 -2.00
C ARG A 40 -16.59 13.56 -2.45
N LEU A 41 -15.95 12.83 -1.53
CA LEU A 41 -15.53 11.46 -1.78
C LEU A 41 -16.70 10.61 -2.27
N PHE A 42 -16.38 9.60 -3.08
CA PHE A 42 -17.37 8.71 -3.67
C PHE A 42 -18.29 8.04 -2.64
N SER A 43 -17.73 7.62 -1.50
CA SER A 43 -18.43 7.03 -0.37
C SER A 43 -17.65 7.25 0.93
N ASP A 44 -18.29 7.88 1.91
CA ASP A 44 -17.70 8.14 3.23
C ASP A 44 -17.58 6.84 4.05
N THR A 45 -18.51 5.90 3.90
CA THR A 45 -18.45 4.60 4.61
C THR A 45 -17.31 3.74 4.10
N LEU A 46 -17.07 3.74 2.79
CA LEU A 46 -15.96 3.00 2.20
C LEU A 46 -14.60 3.64 2.53
N ALA A 47 -14.55 4.98 2.62
CA ALA A 47 -13.35 5.68 3.09
C ALA A 47 -13.07 5.45 4.59
N ALA A 48 -14.11 5.28 5.42
CA ALA A 48 -13.94 4.87 6.80
C ALA A 48 -13.46 3.42 6.92
N PHE A 49 -13.96 2.53 6.05
CA PHE A 49 -13.49 1.15 5.96
C PHE A 49 -12.00 1.08 5.59
N THR A 50 -11.55 1.86 4.61
CA THR A 50 -10.13 1.87 4.22
C THR A 50 -9.25 2.39 5.34
N PHE A 51 -9.70 3.39 6.10
CA PHE A 51 -9.00 3.86 7.29
C PHE A 51 -8.84 2.75 8.34
N TRP A 52 -9.94 2.18 8.84
CA TRP A 52 -9.87 1.14 9.87
C TRP A 52 -9.18 -0.14 9.37
N GLY A 53 -9.39 -0.48 8.10
CA GLY A 53 -8.73 -1.60 7.45
C GLY A 53 -7.22 -1.42 7.38
N TRP A 54 -6.75 -0.21 7.05
CA TRP A 54 -5.32 0.12 7.05
C TRP A 54 -4.71 0.08 8.46
N GLN A 55 -5.42 0.61 9.46
CA GLN A 55 -4.99 0.52 10.85
C GLN A 55 -4.88 -0.95 11.30
N ALA A 56 -5.83 -1.80 10.89
CA ALA A 56 -5.75 -3.23 11.15
C ALA A 56 -4.51 -3.88 10.50
N VAL A 57 -4.12 -3.49 9.27
CA VAL A 57 -2.86 -3.96 8.66
C VAL A 57 -1.65 -3.55 9.49
N ALA A 58 -1.59 -2.29 9.95
CA ALA A 58 -0.49 -1.83 10.80
C ALA A 58 -0.41 -2.61 12.11
N VAL A 59 -1.55 -2.91 12.74
CA VAL A 59 -1.62 -3.76 13.95
C VAL A 59 -1.19 -5.20 13.66
N ILE A 60 -1.62 -5.77 12.52
CA ILE A 60 -1.18 -7.11 12.10
C ILE A 60 0.35 -7.14 12.00
N LEU A 61 0.98 -6.16 11.34
CA LEU A 61 2.44 -6.08 11.24
C LEU A 61 3.13 -5.92 12.60
N LEU A 62 2.56 -5.09 13.49
CA LEU A 62 3.06 -4.89 14.85
C LEU A 62 3.06 -6.17 15.68
N VAL A 63 2.11 -7.07 15.46
CA VAL A 63 1.96 -8.32 16.22
C VAL A 63 2.65 -9.49 15.53
N SER A 64 2.51 -9.63 14.21
CA SER A 64 2.98 -10.80 13.47
C SER A 64 4.50 -10.85 13.36
N LEU A 65 5.16 -9.70 13.15
CA LEU A 65 6.61 -9.66 12.95
C LEU A 65 7.40 -10.02 14.22
N PRO A 66 7.06 -9.51 15.43
CA PRO A 66 7.71 -9.96 16.66
C PRO A 66 7.47 -11.43 16.98
N LEU A 67 6.34 -12.01 16.56
CA LEU A 67 6.04 -13.43 16.70
C LEU A 67 6.83 -14.31 15.69
N GLY A 68 7.59 -13.71 14.78
CA GLY A 68 8.39 -14.43 13.79
C GLY A 68 7.61 -14.90 12.55
N ASN A 69 6.35 -14.51 12.42
CA ASN A 69 5.50 -14.86 11.28
C ASN A 69 5.83 -13.93 10.10
N THR A 70 6.78 -14.38 9.27
CA THR A 70 7.25 -13.63 8.09
C THR A 70 7.54 -14.52 6.89
N THR A 71 7.25 -13.97 5.70
CA THR A 71 7.61 -14.53 4.39
C THR A 71 9.10 -14.36 4.05
N THR A 72 9.87 -13.69 4.91
CA THR A 72 11.31 -13.32 4.76
C THR A 72 11.65 -12.36 3.63
N LYS A 73 10.70 -12.05 2.74
CA LYS A 73 10.80 -11.08 1.64
C LYS A 73 10.76 -9.64 2.16
N GLU A 74 11.73 -8.82 1.77
CA GLU A 74 11.80 -7.40 2.15
C GLU A 74 10.58 -6.60 1.66
N TYR A 75 10.03 -5.74 2.51
CA TYR A 75 8.81 -4.94 2.26
C TYR A 75 7.52 -5.75 2.01
N ALA A 76 7.61 -7.09 2.00
CA ALA A 76 6.52 -8.03 1.77
C ALA A 76 6.46 -9.07 2.89
N GLU A 77 6.89 -8.68 4.11
CA GLU A 77 7.08 -9.58 5.23
C GLU A 77 5.77 -10.13 5.79
N ILE A 78 4.63 -9.53 5.44
CA ILE A 78 3.31 -9.93 5.91
C ILE A 78 2.91 -11.30 5.32
N GLU A 79 2.49 -12.21 6.19
CA GLU A 79 2.01 -13.55 5.78
C GLU A 79 0.69 -13.46 4.99
N PHE A 80 0.35 -14.53 4.26
CA PHE A 80 -0.70 -14.52 3.24
C PHE A 80 -2.06 -13.98 3.76
N THR A 81 -2.47 -14.32 4.99
CA THR A 81 -3.74 -13.85 5.58
C THR A 81 -3.78 -12.32 5.66
N GLY A 82 -2.68 -11.70 6.11
CA GLY A 82 -2.56 -10.25 6.16
C GLY A 82 -2.40 -9.62 4.78
N ALA A 83 -1.71 -10.31 3.86
CA ALA A 83 -1.58 -9.87 2.47
C ALA A 83 -2.92 -9.81 1.74
N ILE A 84 -3.81 -10.79 1.96
CA ILE A 84 -5.17 -10.80 1.41
C ILE A 84 -6.00 -9.65 2.00
N TRP A 85 -5.95 -9.48 3.33
CA TRP A 85 -6.64 -8.37 3.99
C TRP A 85 -6.20 -7.01 3.44
N LEU A 86 -4.89 -6.80 3.31
CA LEU A 86 -4.31 -5.61 2.71
C LEU A 86 -4.80 -5.41 1.27
N ALA A 87 -4.86 -6.46 0.46
CA ALA A 87 -5.38 -6.38 -0.90
C ALA A 87 -6.86 -5.92 -0.94
N ILE A 88 -7.71 -6.44 -0.03
CA ILE A 88 -9.13 -6.03 0.07
C ILE A 88 -9.24 -4.53 0.41
N VAL A 89 -8.48 -4.08 1.41
CA VAL A 89 -8.44 -2.66 1.81
C VAL A 89 -7.96 -1.79 0.65
N TRP A 90 -6.95 -2.23 -0.09
CA TRP A 90 -6.39 -1.50 -1.21
C TRP A 90 -7.36 -1.41 -2.40
N VAL A 91 -8.11 -2.48 -2.68
CA VAL A 91 -9.18 -2.47 -3.70
C VAL A 91 -10.29 -1.49 -3.30
N ALA A 92 -10.73 -1.51 -2.04
CA ALA A 92 -11.70 -0.53 -1.54
C ALA A 92 -11.18 0.90 -1.70
N TYR A 93 -9.90 1.14 -1.42
CA TYR A 93 -9.26 2.43 -1.63
C TYR A 93 -9.27 2.87 -3.09
N ALA A 94 -8.90 1.97 -4.00
CA ALA A 94 -8.95 2.24 -5.43
C ALA A 94 -10.36 2.62 -5.90
N VAL A 95 -11.38 1.89 -5.44
CA VAL A 95 -12.79 2.19 -5.74
C VAL A 95 -13.18 3.59 -5.24
N VAL A 96 -12.80 3.97 -4.03
CA VAL A 96 -13.07 5.32 -3.51
C VAL A 96 -12.38 6.39 -4.35
N PHE A 97 -11.09 6.22 -4.65
CA PHE A 97 -10.30 7.22 -5.37
C PHE A 97 -10.79 7.40 -6.81
N PHE A 98 -10.86 6.31 -7.58
CA PHE A 98 -11.31 6.35 -8.97
C PHE A 98 -12.80 6.70 -9.08
N GLY A 99 -13.63 6.22 -8.15
CA GLY A 99 -15.04 6.63 -8.06
C GLY A 99 -15.20 8.15 -7.85
N THR A 100 -14.29 8.77 -7.11
CA THR A 100 -14.28 10.23 -6.91
C THR A 100 -13.85 10.96 -8.18
N LEU A 101 -12.86 10.43 -8.91
CA LEU A 101 -12.42 10.97 -10.21
C LEU A 101 -13.49 10.90 -11.29
N ILE A 102 -14.33 9.86 -11.29
CA ILE A 102 -15.44 9.70 -12.24
C ILE A 102 -16.50 10.78 -12.00
N LYS A 103 -16.80 11.11 -10.73
CA LYS A 103 -17.80 12.12 -10.35
C LYS A 103 -17.32 13.58 -10.48
N ARG A 104 -16.10 13.84 -10.96
CA ARG A 104 -15.52 15.18 -11.00
C ARG A 104 -16.38 16.20 -11.76
N LYS A 105 -16.34 17.47 -11.33
CA LYS A 105 -17.01 18.58 -12.03
C LYS A 105 -16.18 19.16 -13.17
N VAL A 106 -14.87 19.13 -13.03
CA VAL A 106 -13.92 19.68 -14.00
C VAL A 106 -13.66 18.70 -15.13
N LYS A 107 -13.59 19.18 -16.39
CA LYS A 107 -13.36 18.31 -17.55
C LYS A 107 -11.99 17.61 -17.48
N HIS A 108 -10.95 18.37 -17.16
CA HIS A 108 -9.57 17.89 -17.05
C HIS A 108 -9.28 17.31 -15.66
N ILE A 109 -8.47 16.26 -15.63
CA ILE A 109 -7.98 15.67 -14.39
C ILE A 109 -6.65 16.33 -14.05
N TYR A 110 -6.53 16.81 -12.81
CA TYR A 110 -5.30 17.41 -12.30
C TYR A 110 -4.12 16.41 -12.34
N VAL A 111 -2.93 16.88 -12.71
CA VAL A 111 -1.74 16.02 -12.88
C VAL A 111 -1.39 15.26 -11.60
N GLY A 112 -1.55 15.87 -10.42
CA GLY A 112 -1.35 15.18 -9.14
C GLY A 112 -2.23 13.93 -8.99
N ASN A 113 -3.43 13.92 -9.57
CA ASN A 113 -4.31 12.75 -9.57
C ASN A 113 -3.86 11.66 -10.56
N TRP A 114 -3.03 11.98 -11.56
CA TRP A 114 -2.43 10.97 -12.44
C TRP A 114 -1.37 10.18 -11.67
N PHE A 115 -0.52 10.88 -10.92
CA PHE A 115 0.43 10.28 -9.98
C PHE A 115 -0.31 9.45 -8.92
N PHE A 116 -1.37 10.00 -8.34
CA PHE A 116 -2.18 9.25 -7.39
C PHE A 116 -2.85 8.00 -8.02
N GLY A 117 -3.44 8.10 -9.21
CA GLY A 117 -4.01 6.94 -9.90
C GLY A 117 -2.97 5.87 -10.24
N SER A 118 -1.79 6.30 -10.69
CA SER A 118 -0.68 5.41 -11.07
C SER A 118 -0.13 4.62 -9.88
N PHE A 119 0.09 5.25 -8.72
CA PHE A 119 0.55 4.48 -7.56
C PHE A 119 -0.50 3.47 -7.10
N ILE A 120 -1.80 3.82 -7.10
CA ILE A 120 -2.85 2.92 -6.62
C ILE A 120 -2.86 1.64 -7.45
N LEU A 121 -2.86 1.78 -8.78
CA LEU A 121 -2.93 0.66 -9.71
C LEU A 121 -1.66 -0.18 -9.68
N THR A 122 -0.49 0.46 -9.77
CA THR A 122 0.77 -0.26 -9.81
C THR A 122 1.03 -0.96 -8.47
N THR A 123 0.82 -0.30 -7.33
CA THR A 123 0.97 -0.93 -6.01
C THR A 123 0.04 -2.13 -5.83
N ALA A 124 -1.20 -2.06 -6.34
CA ALA A 124 -2.11 -3.21 -6.30
C ALA A 124 -1.55 -4.41 -7.07
N MET A 125 -1.07 -4.17 -8.30
CA MET A 125 -0.46 -5.20 -9.14
C MET A 125 0.80 -5.79 -8.50
N LEU A 126 1.71 -4.94 -8.04
CA LEU A 126 2.94 -5.34 -7.36
C LEU A 126 2.62 -6.24 -6.15
N HIS A 127 1.67 -5.82 -5.33
CA HIS A 127 1.26 -6.53 -4.13
C HIS A 127 0.74 -7.92 -4.45
N ILE A 128 -0.20 -8.03 -5.39
CA ILE A 128 -0.80 -9.31 -5.79
C ILE A 128 0.26 -10.26 -6.33
N VAL A 129 1.11 -9.79 -7.25
CA VAL A 129 2.10 -10.65 -7.91
C VAL A 129 3.15 -11.15 -6.93
N ASN A 130 3.73 -10.28 -6.09
CA ASN A 130 4.80 -10.72 -5.18
C ASN A 130 4.30 -11.59 -4.01
N HIS A 131 3.04 -11.42 -3.59
CA HIS A 131 2.43 -12.19 -2.50
C HIS A 131 1.73 -13.48 -2.98
N MET A 132 1.82 -13.85 -4.26
CA MET A 132 1.39 -15.17 -4.72
C MET A 132 2.20 -16.24 -4.00
N SER A 133 1.52 -16.96 -3.10
CA SER A 133 2.12 -17.94 -2.22
C SER A 133 1.13 -19.06 -1.92
N LEU A 134 1.66 -20.26 -1.70
CA LEU A 134 0.89 -21.43 -1.29
C LEU A 134 0.78 -21.45 0.23
N PRO A 135 -0.43 -21.33 0.81
CA PRO A 135 -0.61 -21.39 2.25
C PRO A 135 -0.44 -22.84 2.75
N VAL A 136 0.42 -23.04 3.75
CA VAL A 136 0.61 -24.33 4.43
C VAL A 136 -0.11 -24.33 5.78
N SER A 137 -0.14 -23.17 6.45
CA SER A 137 -0.94 -22.93 7.65
C SER A 137 -1.41 -21.48 7.67
N TRP A 138 -2.31 -21.12 8.60
CA TRP A 138 -2.88 -19.77 8.71
C TRP A 138 -1.86 -18.62 8.85
N PHE A 139 -0.65 -18.92 9.31
CA PHE A 139 0.44 -17.96 9.48
C PHE A 139 1.73 -18.39 8.77
N LYS A 140 1.63 -19.31 7.80
CA LYS A 140 2.78 -19.74 7.01
C LYS A 140 2.39 -20.01 5.57
N SER A 141 3.04 -19.29 4.66
CA SER A 141 3.03 -19.60 3.23
C SER A 141 4.44 -19.75 2.65
N TYR A 142 4.53 -20.44 1.52
CA TYR A 142 5.73 -20.49 0.69
C TYR A 142 5.48 -19.76 -0.62
N SER A 143 6.48 -19.01 -1.08
CA SER A 143 6.42 -18.29 -2.35
C SER A 143 6.04 -19.24 -3.49
N MET A 144 5.23 -18.77 -4.44
CA MET A 144 4.94 -19.51 -5.67
C MET A 144 6.18 -19.63 -6.57
N TYR A 145 7.19 -18.79 -6.34
CA TYR A 145 8.43 -18.73 -7.10
C TYR A 145 9.61 -19.30 -6.28
N SER A 146 10.68 -19.67 -6.98
CA SER A 146 11.91 -20.16 -6.35
C SER A 146 13.17 -19.64 -7.06
N GLY A 147 14.28 -19.57 -6.33
CA GLY A 147 15.60 -19.27 -6.90
C GLY A 147 15.69 -17.88 -7.53
N ALA A 148 16.35 -17.79 -8.69
CA ALA A 148 16.56 -16.51 -9.39
C ALA A 148 15.25 -15.83 -9.79
N THR A 149 14.20 -16.59 -10.11
CA THR A 149 12.89 -16.04 -10.45
C THR A 149 12.25 -15.35 -9.25
N ASP A 150 12.31 -15.96 -8.06
CA ASP A 150 11.78 -15.33 -6.84
C ASP A 150 12.54 -14.06 -6.49
N ALA A 151 13.87 -14.07 -6.63
CA ALA A 151 14.70 -12.89 -6.44
C ALA A 151 14.33 -11.75 -7.41
N MET A 152 14.05 -12.06 -8.67
CA MET A 152 13.63 -11.06 -9.67
C MET A 152 12.25 -10.48 -9.37
N VAL A 153 11.27 -11.31 -9.03
CA VAL A 153 9.93 -10.82 -8.63
C VAL A 153 10.02 -9.97 -7.37
N GLN A 154 10.83 -10.40 -6.39
CA GLN A 154 11.03 -9.69 -5.14
C GLN A 154 11.67 -8.30 -5.34
N TRP A 155 12.70 -8.19 -6.17
CA TRP A 155 13.35 -6.89 -6.40
C TRP A 155 12.60 -6.00 -7.39
N TRP A 156 11.86 -6.59 -8.34
CA TRP A 156 10.85 -5.86 -9.11
C TRP A 156 9.81 -5.24 -8.18
N TYR A 157 9.31 -6.01 -7.19
CA TYR A 157 8.42 -5.49 -6.16
C TYR A 157 9.10 -4.40 -5.32
N GLY A 158 10.26 -4.68 -4.73
CA GLY A 158 10.95 -3.76 -3.82
C GLY A 158 11.29 -2.41 -4.45
N HIS A 159 11.85 -2.41 -5.67
CA HIS A 159 12.15 -1.18 -6.39
C HIS A 159 10.90 -0.38 -6.72
N ASN A 160 9.87 -1.04 -7.26
CA ASN A 160 8.63 -0.36 -7.64
C ASN A 160 7.76 0.00 -6.44
N ALA A 161 7.91 -0.65 -5.28
CA ALA A 161 7.31 -0.22 -4.04
C ALA A 161 7.83 1.17 -3.67
N VAL A 162 9.15 1.37 -3.66
CA VAL A 162 9.73 2.71 -3.43
C VAL A 162 9.37 3.68 -4.56
N GLY A 163 9.43 3.24 -5.82
CA GLY A 163 9.15 4.08 -6.99
C GLY A 163 7.69 4.56 -7.09
N PHE A 164 6.71 3.72 -6.80
CA PHE A 164 5.30 4.10 -6.90
C PHE A 164 4.75 4.57 -5.55
N PHE A 165 5.02 3.86 -4.47
CA PHE A 165 4.47 4.23 -3.16
C PHE A 165 5.17 5.47 -2.60
N LEU A 166 6.50 5.44 -2.49
CA LEU A 166 7.26 6.53 -1.84
C LEU A 166 7.64 7.68 -2.77
N THR A 167 7.70 7.45 -4.08
CA THR A 167 8.01 8.53 -5.04
C THR A 167 6.75 9.03 -5.75
N THR A 168 6.09 8.18 -6.54
CA THR A 168 4.90 8.59 -7.34
C THR A 168 3.76 9.11 -6.45
N GLY A 169 3.43 8.42 -5.36
CA GLY A 169 2.41 8.89 -4.42
C GLY A 169 2.74 10.25 -3.80
N PHE A 170 3.99 10.45 -3.36
CA PHE A 170 4.45 11.71 -2.77
C PHE A 170 4.63 12.82 -3.81
N LEU A 171 4.91 12.50 -5.07
CA LEU A 171 4.85 13.46 -6.17
C LEU A 171 3.41 13.98 -6.32
N GLY A 172 2.40 13.12 -6.23
CA GLY A 172 1.00 13.54 -6.20
C GLY A 172 0.71 14.57 -5.09
N MET A 173 1.28 14.35 -3.91
CA MET A 173 1.23 15.30 -2.78
C MET A 173 1.96 16.60 -3.11
N MET A 174 3.21 16.53 -3.59
CA MET A 174 4.02 17.70 -3.96
C MET A 174 3.30 18.57 -4.99
N TYR A 175 2.74 17.96 -6.05
CA TYR A 175 2.02 18.68 -7.10
C TYR A 175 0.88 19.52 -6.51
N TYR A 176 0.14 19.00 -5.53
CA TYR A 176 -0.96 19.75 -4.95
C TYR A 176 -0.54 20.75 -3.87
N PHE A 177 0.43 20.42 -3.01
CA PHE A 177 0.77 21.25 -1.84
C PHE A 177 1.86 22.29 -2.10
N VAL A 178 2.74 22.12 -3.10
CA VAL A 178 3.78 23.11 -3.40
C VAL A 178 3.22 24.36 -4.10
N PRO A 179 2.35 24.25 -5.12
CA PRO A 179 1.80 25.43 -5.79
C PRO A 179 0.65 26.10 -5.05
N LYS A 180 0.16 25.49 -3.98
CA LYS A 180 -1.02 25.91 -3.23
C LYS A 180 -0.62 26.78 -2.04
#